data_AF-A0A3Q2CFF0-F1
#
_entry.id   AF-A0A3Q2CFF0-F1
#
_cell.length_a   1.000
_cell.length_b   1.000
_cell.length_c   1.000
_cell.angle_alpha   90.00
_cell.angle_beta   90.00
_cell.angle_gamma   90.00
#
_symmetry.space_group_name_H-M   'P 1'
#
loop_
_entity.id
_entity.type
_entity.pdbx_description
1 polymer ?
#
loop_
_entity_poly.entity_id
_entity_poly.type
_entity_poly.pdbx_seq_one_letter_code
_entity_poly.pdbx_strand_id
1 'polypeptide(L)'
;VRQFLCAPLLLLLLQLLAFNCGSSTALPLPLPLGNEKNAQCAQLFKSLLLNVTELLKSEDLCYGLMKSTEVTLRSAETVQACVPSDAQVKRNLNKCLMSIMKDLAYYDAAIETYLESPLYRPEKEVPLLSPTLSIIQNLRKNCSTIVEEGQDSSKEAANLWKNDSYVNRQKMCKMMRGFHVRAITINRAMGYISSGEHRK
;
A
#
# COMPACT_ATOMS: atom_id res chain seq x y z
N VAL A 1 -28.63 -28.30 45.52
CA VAL A 1 -28.65 -26.83 45.68
C VAL A 1 -27.96 -26.22 44.47
N ARG A 2 -28.73 -25.49 43.65
CA ARG A 2 -28.25 -24.69 42.51
C ARG A 2 -27.26 -23.64 43.01
N GLN A 3 -26.11 -23.50 42.36
CA GLN A 3 -25.33 -22.25 42.40
C GLN A 3 -25.21 -21.70 40.98
N PHE A 4 -26.13 -20.77 40.71
CA PHE A 4 -26.06 -19.79 39.63
C PHE A 4 -24.93 -18.81 39.95
N LEU A 5 -23.80 -18.91 39.27
CA LEU A 5 -22.81 -17.82 39.19
C LEU A 5 -22.01 -17.96 37.90
N CYS A 6 -22.58 -17.52 36.78
CA CYS A 6 -21.76 -17.09 35.62
C CYS A 6 -22.53 -16.20 34.63
N ALA A 7 -23.68 -15.64 35.01
CA ALA A 7 -24.41 -14.71 34.15
C ALA A 7 -23.84 -13.27 34.17
N PRO A 8 -23.46 -12.67 35.32
CA PRO A 8 -23.07 -11.26 35.33
C PRO A 8 -21.66 -11.02 34.75
N LEU A 9 -20.77 -12.01 34.84
CA LEU A 9 -19.41 -11.95 34.28
C LEU A 9 -19.40 -12.05 32.74
N LEU A 10 -20.28 -12.88 32.17
CA LEU A 10 -20.46 -12.97 30.72
C LEU A 10 -21.08 -11.70 30.13
N LEU A 11 -22.03 -11.08 30.84
CA LEU A 11 -22.63 -9.81 30.47
C LEU A 11 -21.61 -8.65 30.50
N LEU A 12 -20.72 -8.62 31.49
CA LEU A 12 -19.66 -7.62 31.59
C LEU A 12 -18.62 -7.77 30.46
N LEU A 13 -18.26 -9.01 30.10
CA LEU A 13 -17.37 -9.33 28.98
C LEU A 13 -17.98 -8.94 27.63
N LEU A 14 -19.28 -9.15 27.43
CA LEU A 14 -20.02 -8.73 26.23
C LEU A 14 -20.11 -7.19 26.13
N GLN A 15 -20.27 -6.49 27.26
CA GLN A 15 -20.27 -5.02 27.29
C GLN A 15 -18.89 -4.42 26.96
N LEU A 16 -17.80 -5.05 27.42
CA LEU A 16 -16.42 -4.63 27.09
C LEU A 16 -16.07 -4.89 25.61
N LEU A 17 -16.63 -5.94 25.00
CA LEU A 17 -16.48 -6.23 23.57
C LEU A 17 -17.29 -5.26 22.70
N ALA A 18 -18.46 -4.80 23.16
CA ALA A 18 -19.28 -3.81 22.45
C ALA A 18 -18.68 -2.39 22.51
N PHE A 19 -17.90 -2.06 23.54
CA PHE A 19 -17.32 -0.71 23.71
C PHE A 19 -16.11 -0.43 22.80
N ASN A 20 -15.55 -1.45 22.16
CA ASN A 20 -14.51 -1.30 21.12
C ASN A 20 -15.08 -1.33 19.69
N CYS A 21 -16.41 -1.39 19.54
CA CYS A 21 -17.05 -1.06 18.28
C CYS A 21 -17.26 0.46 18.22
N GLY A 22 -16.15 1.18 18.19
CA GLY A 22 -16.14 2.50 17.58
C GLY A 22 -16.49 2.28 16.11
N SER A 23 -17.77 2.34 15.79
CA SER A 23 -18.20 2.61 14.42
C SER A 23 -17.54 3.92 14.03
N SER A 24 -16.35 3.85 13.43
CA SER A 24 -15.86 4.92 12.57
C SER A 24 -16.84 4.98 11.41
N THR A 25 -18.01 5.57 11.65
CA THR A 25 -18.75 6.24 10.61
C THR A 25 -17.84 7.38 10.17
N ALA A 26 -16.94 7.06 9.24
CA ALA A 26 -16.35 8.04 8.37
C ALA A 26 -17.53 8.63 7.58
N LEU A 27 -18.25 9.55 8.22
CA LEU A 27 -19.09 10.50 7.51
C LEU A 27 -18.18 11.13 6.48
N PRO A 28 -18.54 11.14 5.18
CA PRO A 28 -17.83 11.95 4.21
C PRO A 28 -18.05 13.41 4.63
N LEU A 29 -17.13 13.92 5.45
CA LEU A 29 -17.05 15.34 5.72
C LEU A 29 -16.80 16.02 4.37
N PRO A 30 -17.56 17.08 4.03
CA PRO A 30 -17.34 17.83 2.81
C PRO A 30 -15.86 18.23 2.74
N LEU A 31 -15.17 17.78 1.69
CA LEU A 31 -13.78 18.15 1.46
C LEU A 31 -13.68 19.69 1.51
N PRO A 32 -12.82 20.27 2.34
CA PRO A 32 -12.52 21.69 2.24
C PRO A 32 -11.76 21.88 0.93
N LEU A 33 -12.50 22.31 -0.11
CA LEU A 33 -12.07 22.78 -1.44
C LEU A 33 -10.55 22.67 -1.67
N GLY A 34 -10.07 21.43 -1.78
CA GLY A 34 -8.66 21.12 -1.86
C GLY A 34 -8.40 20.65 -3.27
N ASN A 35 -7.94 21.58 -4.12
CA ASN A 35 -7.48 21.44 -5.51
C ASN A 35 -7.80 20.10 -6.18
N GLU A 36 -8.53 20.11 -7.30
CA GLU A 36 -8.83 18.98 -8.20
C GLU A 36 -7.72 17.90 -8.30
N LYS A 37 -6.45 18.34 -8.31
CA LYS A 37 -5.24 17.52 -8.26
C LYS A 37 -5.15 16.56 -7.06
N ASN A 38 -5.56 16.97 -5.86
CA ASN A 38 -5.55 16.12 -4.66
C ASN A 38 -6.60 15.01 -4.75
N ALA A 39 -7.79 15.32 -5.29
CA ALA A 39 -8.84 14.33 -5.52
C ALA A 39 -8.41 13.31 -6.60
N GLN A 40 -7.75 13.79 -7.66
CA GLN A 40 -7.16 12.94 -8.70
C GLN A 40 -6.09 11.99 -8.12
N CYS A 41 -5.19 12.50 -7.28
CA CYS A 41 -4.17 11.68 -6.63
C CYS A 41 -4.77 10.63 -5.70
N ALA A 42 -5.76 11.00 -4.88
CA ALA A 42 -6.47 10.05 -4.02
C ALA A 42 -7.13 8.92 -4.84
N GLN A 43 -7.73 9.27 -5.98
CA GLN A 43 -8.33 8.28 -6.88
C GLN A 43 -7.27 7.36 -7.52
N LEU A 44 -6.13 7.89 -7.95
CA LEU A 44 -5.03 7.08 -8.49
C LEU A 44 -4.46 6.10 -7.45
N PHE A 45 -4.31 6.52 -6.19
CA PHE A 45 -3.88 5.63 -5.11
C PHE A 45 -4.90 4.53 -4.82
N LYS A 46 -6.19 4.84 -4.91
CA LYS A 46 -7.27 3.83 -4.82
C LYS A 46 -7.19 2.82 -5.96
N SER A 47 -7.03 3.30 -7.20
CA SER A 47 -6.84 2.45 -8.36
C SER A 47 -5.62 1.54 -8.22
N LEU A 48 -4.51 2.05 -7.68
CA LEU A 48 -3.31 1.26 -7.40
C LEU A 48 -3.61 0.09 -6.45
N LEU A 49 -4.29 0.35 -5.33
CA LEU A 49 -4.64 -0.69 -4.37
C LEU A 49 -5.54 -1.76 -5.01
N LEU A 50 -6.58 -1.35 -5.73
CA LEU A 50 -7.48 -2.28 -6.40
C LEU A 50 -6.75 -3.13 -7.44
N ASN A 51 -5.88 -2.52 -8.25
CA ASN A 51 -5.16 -3.22 -9.30
C ASN A 51 -4.14 -4.23 -8.73
N VAL A 52 -3.41 -3.85 -7.68
CA VAL A 52 -2.49 -4.77 -6.98
C VAL A 52 -3.28 -5.91 -6.31
N THR A 53 -4.45 -5.62 -5.73
CA THR A 53 -5.32 -6.64 -5.13
C THR A 53 -5.77 -7.65 -6.18
N GLU A 54 -6.20 -7.18 -7.35
CA GLU A 54 -6.66 -8.04 -8.44
C GLU A 54 -5.51 -8.87 -9.03
N LEU A 55 -4.35 -8.25 -9.26
CA LEU A 55 -3.14 -8.92 -9.72
C LEU A 55 -2.76 -10.09 -8.79
N LEU A 56 -2.89 -9.93 -7.47
CA LEU A 56 -2.55 -10.97 -6.52
C LEU A 56 -3.56 -12.12 -6.43
N LYS A 57 -4.77 -11.96 -6.98
CA LYS A 57 -5.70 -13.08 -7.19
C LYS A 57 -5.28 -13.95 -8.36
N SER A 58 -4.52 -13.39 -9.29
CA SER A 58 -4.05 -14.12 -10.46
C SER A 58 -3.06 -15.21 -10.07
N GLU A 59 -3.38 -16.41 -10.52
CA GLU A 59 -2.51 -17.55 -10.44
C GLU A 59 -1.28 -17.38 -11.37
N ASP A 60 -1.41 -16.60 -12.43
CA ASP A 60 -0.35 -16.49 -13.44
C ASP A 60 0.92 -15.75 -12.97
N LEU A 61 0.89 -15.00 -11.86
CA LEU A 61 2.10 -14.46 -11.23
C LEU A 61 2.55 -15.24 -9.99
N CYS A 62 1.61 -15.77 -9.20
CA CYS A 62 1.89 -16.32 -7.87
C CYS A 62 1.56 -17.82 -7.68
N TYR A 63 0.98 -18.50 -8.68
CA TYR A 63 0.51 -19.88 -8.56
C TYR A 63 1.60 -20.93 -8.58
N GLY A 64 1.41 -21.94 -7.75
CA GLY A 64 2.32 -23.09 -7.60
C GLY A 64 3.68 -22.72 -7.03
N LEU A 65 3.92 -21.44 -6.73
CA LEU A 65 5.23 -20.91 -6.37
C LEU A 65 5.48 -20.82 -4.86
N MET A 66 4.44 -20.61 -4.05
CA MET A 66 4.60 -20.28 -2.63
C MET A 66 3.46 -20.85 -1.78
N LYS A 67 3.74 -21.86 -0.95
CA LYS A 67 2.90 -22.17 0.24
C LYS A 67 3.01 -21.10 1.34
N SER A 68 4.04 -20.27 1.26
CA SER A 68 4.39 -19.27 2.27
C SER A 68 3.73 -17.93 1.98
N THR A 69 3.29 -17.22 3.02
CA THR A 69 2.78 -15.83 3.01
C THR A 69 3.90 -14.79 3.04
N GLU A 70 5.12 -15.19 2.66
CA GLU A 70 6.29 -14.32 2.66
C GLU A 70 6.10 -13.08 1.77
N VAL A 71 6.54 -11.94 2.27
CA VAL A 71 6.47 -10.64 1.61
C VAL A 71 7.84 -9.98 1.64
N THR A 72 8.22 -9.32 0.54
CA THR A 72 9.42 -8.49 0.50
C THR A 72 9.00 -7.03 0.54
N LEU A 73 9.38 -6.33 1.61
CA LEU A 73 9.13 -4.90 1.78
C LEU A 73 10.45 -4.16 1.58
N ARG A 74 10.41 -3.01 0.88
CA ARG A 74 11.59 -2.18 0.65
C ARG A 74 12.20 -1.65 1.96
N SER A 75 11.40 -0.95 2.77
CA SER A 75 11.85 -0.38 4.04
C SER A 75 10.70 -0.21 5.03
N ALA A 76 10.97 -0.08 6.33
CA ALA A 76 9.94 0.21 7.33
C ALA A 76 9.51 1.70 7.36
N GLU A 77 10.24 2.57 6.63
CA GLU A 77 10.13 4.04 6.74
C GLU A 77 8.71 4.55 6.48
N THR A 78 8.02 4.07 5.45
CA THR A 78 6.65 4.51 5.13
C THR A 78 5.67 4.19 6.24
N VAL A 79 5.79 3.02 6.86
CA VAL A 79 4.91 2.65 7.99
C VAL A 79 5.19 3.59 9.15
N GLN A 80 6.46 3.80 9.50
CA GLN A 80 6.85 4.68 10.61
C GLN A 80 6.47 6.14 10.38
N ALA A 81 6.67 6.66 9.17
CA ALA A 81 6.43 8.05 8.82
C ALA A 81 4.93 8.37 8.69
N CYS A 82 4.11 7.39 8.30
CA CYS A 82 2.68 7.57 8.07
C CYS A 82 1.80 7.12 9.26
N VAL A 83 2.37 6.76 10.42
CA VAL A 83 1.58 6.52 11.64
C VAL A 83 0.95 7.83 12.12
N PRO A 84 -0.37 7.89 12.34
CA PRO A 84 -1.00 9.01 13.01
C PRO A 84 -0.46 9.09 14.45
N SER A 85 0.15 10.22 14.83
CA SER A 85 0.61 10.46 16.21
C SER A 85 -0.08 11.70 16.76
N ASP A 86 -0.65 11.57 17.96
CA ASP A 86 -1.40 12.62 18.67
C ASP A 86 -0.60 13.89 18.97
N ALA A 87 0.73 13.89 18.79
CA ALA A 87 1.59 15.02 19.17
C ALA A 87 2.19 15.82 18.00
N GLN A 88 2.20 15.34 16.75
CA GLN A 88 2.98 15.99 15.66
C GLN A 88 2.39 15.83 14.25
N VAL A 89 1.08 16.02 14.11
CA VAL A 89 0.28 15.81 12.88
C VAL A 89 0.89 16.45 11.61
N LYS A 90 1.46 17.66 11.70
CA LYS A 90 1.99 18.38 10.53
C LYS A 90 3.44 18.01 10.15
N ARG A 91 4.29 17.66 11.13
CA ARG A 91 5.73 17.40 10.91
C ARG A 91 5.99 16.03 10.26
N ASN A 92 5.04 15.11 10.41
CA ASN A 92 5.10 13.77 9.83
C ASN A 92 4.49 13.68 8.43
N LEU A 93 3.65 14.63 8.00
CA LEU A 93 2.98 14.58 6.71
C LEU A 93 3.96 14.59 5.52
N ASN A 94 4.89 15.56 5.48
CA ASN A 94 5.89 15.61 4.40
C ASN A 94 6.80 14.38 4.40
N LYS A 95 7.19 13.89 5.59
CA LYS A 95 7.99 12.66 5.72
C LYS A 95 7.23 11.44 5.19
N CYS A 96 5.95 11.30 5.56
CA CYS A 96 5.08 10.26 5.05
C CYS A 96 5.02 10.32 3.52
N LEU A 97 4.69 11.47 2.94
CA LEU A 97 4.61 11.66 1.50
C LEU A 97 5.93 11.35 0.78
N MET A 98 7.07 11.79 1.33
CA MET A 98 8.39 11.43 0.81
C MET A 98 8.62 9.92 0.81
N SER A 99 8.31 9.24 1.92
CA SER A 99 8.47 7.79 2.02
C SER A 99 7.55 7.05 1.05
N ILE A 100 6.31 7.53 0.85
CA ILE A 100 5.40 7.01 -0.18
C ILE A 100 6.00 7.16 -1.58
N MET A 101 6.53 8.34 -1.93
CA MET A 101 7.14 8.57 -3.25
C MET A 101 8.36 7.70 -3.49
N LYS A 102 9.20 7.46 -2.45
CA LYS A 102 10.32 6.53 -2.55
C LYS A 102 9.87 5.09 -2.75
N ASP A 103 8.81 4.65 -2.07
CA ASP A 103 8.23 3.33 -2.30
C ASP A 103 7.73 3.21 -3.75
N LEU A 104 7.01 4.21 -4.26
CA LEU A 104 6.54 4.22 -5.66
C LEU A 104 7.72 4.16 -6.64
N ALA A 105 8.77 4.96 -6.45
CA ALA A 105 9.94 4.95 -7.32
C ALA A 105 10.67 3.60 -7.34
N TYR A 106 10.76 2.93 -6.19
CA TYR A 106 11.33 1.60 -6.10
C TYR A 106 10.48 0.55 -6.83
N TYR A 107 9.17 0.54 -6.61
CA TYR A 107 8.29 -0.43 -7.28
C TYR A 107 8.17 -0.18 -8.78
N ASP A 108 8.22 1.08 -9.22
CA ASP A 108 8.32 1.45 -10.63
C ASP A 108 9.54 0.79 -11.29
N ALA A 109 10.74 1.09 -10.76
CA ALA A 109 11.98 0.55 -11.30
C ALA A 109 12.04 -0.98 -11.19
N ALA A 110 11.53 -1.56 -10.11
CA ALA A 110 11.51 -3.01 -9.93
C ALA A 110 10.59 -3.70 -10.97
N ILE A 111 9.39 -3.18 -11.21
CA ILE A 111 8.47 -3.76 -12.19
C ILE A 111 8.99 -3.53 -13.61
N GLU A 112 9.48 -2.33 -13.93
CA GLU A 112 10.04 -1.99 -15.23
C GLU A 112 11.22 -2.92 -15.60
N THR A 113 12.24 -2.97 -14.75
CA THR A 113 13.41 -3.83 -14.99
C THR A 113 13.07 -5.33 -15.00
N TYR A 114 11.99 -5.73 -14.32
CA TYR A 114 11.52 -7.12 -14.39
C TYR A 114 10.95 -7.44 -15.76
N LEU A 115 10.10 -6.55 -16.30
CA LEU A 115 9.49 -6.71 -17.61
C LEU A 115 10.51 -6.64 -18.76
N GLU A 116 11.64 -5.97 -18.54
CA GLU A 116 12.79 -5.97 -19.46
C GLU A 116 13.68 -7.23 -19.34
N SER A 117 13.54 -7.99 -18.25
CA SER A 117 14.30 -9.23 -18.02
C SER A 117 13.68 -10.43 -18.74
N PRO A 118 14.40 -11.55 -18.89
CA PRO A 118 13.81 -12.80 -19.39
C PRO A 118 12.66 -13.29 -18.49
N LEU A 119 11.43 -13.20 -19.00
CA LEU A 119 10.21 -13.64 -18.29
C LEU A 119 9.96 -15.14 -18.44
N TYR A 120 9.23 -15.73 -17.48
CA TYR A 120 8.90 -17.15 -17.50
C TYR A 120 7.70 -17.43 -18.42
N ARG A 121 6.68 -16.56 -18.39
CA ARG A 121 5.47 -16.56 -19.22
C ARG A 121 5.12 -15.12 -19.65
N PRO A 122 5.84 -14.55 -20.63
CA PRO A 122 5.66 -13.16 -21.05
C PRO A 122 4.20 -12.79 -21.34
N GLU A 123 3.45 -13.69 -22.00
CA GLU A 123 2.06 -13.49 -22.45
C GLU A 123 1.07 -13.38 -21.29
N LYS A 124 1.48 -13.81 -20.09
CA LYS A 124 0.69 -13.75 -18.86
C LYS A 124 1.19 -12.67 -17.92
N GLU A 125 2.49 -12.56 -17.76
CA GLU A 125 3.11 -11.68 -16.78
C GLU A 125 3.06 -10.21 -17.20
N VAL A 126 3.30 -9.91 -18.49
CA VAL A 126 3.26 -8.54 -19.01
C VAL A 126 1.86 -7.92 -18.83
N PRO A 127 0.75 -8.56 -19.27
CA PRO A 127 -0.57 -7.97 -19.09
C PRO A 127 -0.99 -7.81 -17.62
N LEU A 128 -0.45 -8.63 -16.71
CA LEU A 128 -0.74 -8.50 -15.28
C LEU A 128 -0.03 -7.31 -14.65
N LEU A 129 1.26 -7.12 -14.95
CA LEU A 129 2.09 -6.10 -14.29
C LEU A 129 1.98 -4.72 -14.95
N SER A 130 1.82 -4.65 -16.27
CA SER A 130 1.78 -3.38 -17.02
C SER A 130 0.73 -2.38 -16.53
N PRO A 131 -0.50 -2.77 -16.17
CA PRO A 131 -1.47 -1.82 -15.62
C PRO A 131 -1.01 -1.22 -14.28
N THR A 132 -0.37 -2.02 -13.42
CA THR A 132 0.17 -1.53 -12.14
C THR A 132 1.32 -0.56 -12.38
N LEU A 133 2.24 -0.90 -13.28
CA LEU A 133 3.35 -0.03 -13.69
C LEU A 133 2.82 1.32 -14.19
N SER A 134 1.84 1.30 -15.10
CA SER A 134 1.23 2.51 -15.65
C SER A 134 0.60 3.41 -14.57
N ILE A 135 -0.09 2.82 -13.59
CA ILE A 135 -0.65 3.58 -12.46
C ILE A 135 0.46 4.21 -11.61
N ILE A 136 1.54 3.48 -11.32
CA ILE A 136 2.68 4.00 -10.55
C ILE A 136 3.33 5.18 -11.29
N GLN A 137 3.61 5.03 -12.58
CA GLN A 137 4.20 6.10 -13.41
C GLN A 137 3.29 7.33 -13.44
N ASN A 138 1.97 7.13 -13.52
CA ASN A 138 0.98 8.21 -13.48
C ASN A 138 0.99 8.93 -12.11
N LEU A 139 1.01 8.18 -11.01
CA LEU A 139 1.15 8.73 -9.65
C LEU A 139 2.44 9.54 -9.51
N ARG A 140 3.57 9.00 -9.95
CA ARG A 140 4.86 9.70 -9.92
C ARG A 140 4.82 10.97 -10.76
N LYS A 141 4.21 10.96 -11.94
CA LYS A 141 4.14 12.15 -12.80
C LYS A 141 3.22 13.24 -12.23
N ASN A 142 2.04 12.86 -11.75
CA ASN A 142 0.98 13.81 -11.43
C ASN A 142 0.91 14.19 -9.94
N CYS A 143 1.46 13.36 -9.05
CA CYS A 143 1.37 13.54 -7.61
C CYS A 143 2.72 13.88 -6.94
N SER A 144 3.85 13.86 -7.66
CA SER A 144 5.17 14.17 -7.07
C SER A 144 5.35 15.64 -6.70
N THR A 145 4.62 16.59 -7.29
CA THR A 145 4.70 18.02 -6.90
C THR A 145 4.27 18.30 -5.46
N ILE A 146 3.77 17.29 -4.74
CA ILE A 146 3.45 17.38 -3.32
C ILE A 146 4.74 17.37 -2.46
N VAL A 147 5.90 17.00 -3.02
CA VAL A 147 7.15 16.86 -2.28
C VAL A 147 8.37 17.18 -3.18
N GLU A 148 9.28 18.06 -2.73
CA GLU A 148 10.54 18.34 -3.43
C GLU A 148 11.36 17.05 -3.67
N GLU A 149 12.00 16.94 -4.82
CA GLU A 149 12.61 15.70 -5.35
C GLU A 149 13.42 14.91 -4.32
N GLY A 150 12.84 13.80 -3.86
CA GLY A 150 13.52 12.78 -3.06
C GLY A 150 14.45 11.94 -3.93
N GLN A 151 15.63 11.63 -3.38
CA GLN A 151 16.68 10.79 -3.98
C GLN A 151 16.14 9.55 -4.71
N ASP A 152 16.76 9.31 -5.88
CA ASP A 152 16.47 8.21 -6.78
C ASP A 152 16.77 6.83 -6.17
N SER A 153 15.72 6.15 -5.69
CA SER A 153 15.79 4.76 -5.23
C SER A 153 15.84 3.74 -6.37
N SER A 154 15.86 4.18 -7.65
CA SER A 154 15.96 3.28 -8.82
C SER A 154 17.21 2.41 -8.79
N LYS A 155 18.31 2.91 -8.21
CA LYS A 155 19.58 2.17 -8.06
C LYS A 155 19.44 0.88 -7.22
N GLU A 156 18.50 0.84 -6.28
CA GLU A 156 18.23 -0.36 -5.46
C GLU A 156 17.57 -1.48 -6.29
N ALA A 157 16.90 -1.14 -7.40
CA ALA A 157 16.16 -2.08 -8.24
C ALA A 157 17.01 -2.69 -9.38
N ALA A 158 18.06 -2.00 -9.84
CA ALA A 158 18.84 -2.34 -11.04
C ALA A 158 19.51 -3.74 -11.03
N ASN A 159 19.62 -4.41 -9.87
CA ASN A 159 20.27 -5.71 -9.73
C ASN A 159 19.31 -6.82 -9.25
N LEU A 160 17.99 -6.61 -9.29
CA LEU A 160 17.02 -7.54 -8.70
C LEU A 160 16.85 -8.85 -9.48
N TRP A 161 17.03 -8.84 -10.80
CA TRP A 161 16.58 -9.90 -11.71
C TRP A 161 17.72 -10.67 -12.38
N LYS A 162 18.68 -11.13 -11.56
CA LYS A 162 19.88 -11.86 -12.04
C LYS A 162 19.72 -13.38 -12.06
N ASN A 163 18.63 -13.91 -11.49
CA ASN A 163 18.39 -15.36 -11.46
C ASN A 163 17.67 -15.81 -12.73
N ASP A 164 17.40 -17.11 -12.83
CA ASP A 164 16.52 -17.63 -13.88
C ASP A 164 15.11 -17.05 -13.79
N SER A 165 14.38 -17.13 -14.90
CA SER A 165 13.07 -16.50 -15.06
C SER A 165 12.02 -17.03 -14.06
N TYR A 166 12.11 -18.30 -13.66
CA TYR A 166 11.19 -18.89 -12.70
C TYR A 166 11.45 -18.37 -11.27
N VAL A 167 12.72 -18.26 -10.86
CA VAL A 167 13.10 -17.68 -9.56
C VAL A 167 12.80 -16.18 -9.53
N ASN A 168 13.03 -15.45 -10.62
CA ASN A 168 12.66 -14.03 -10.70
C ASN A 168 11.15 -13.84 -10.59
N ARG A 169 10.33 -14.69 -11.22
CA ARG A 169 8.86 -14.68 -11.08
C ARG A 169 8.42 -14.89 -9.62
N GLN A 170 9.05 -15.81 -8.90
CA GLN A 170 8.81 -16.00 -7.46
C GLN A 170 9.12 -14.75 -6.65
N LYS A 171 10.27 -14.13 -6.92
CA LYS A 171 10.68 -12.90 -6.25
C LYS A 171 9.73 -11.74 -6.55
N MET A 172 9.30 -11.60 -7.80
CA MET A 172 8.30 -10.60 -8.19
C MET A 172 6.97 -10.83 -7.46
N CYS A 173 6.48 -12.07 -7.38
CA CYS A 173 5.29 -12.39 -6.58
C CYS A 173 5.43 -11.95 -5.11
N LYS A 174 6.55 -12.26 -4.44
CA LYS A 174 6.81 -11.80 -3.06
C LYS A 174 6.82 -10.27 -2.93
N MET A 175 7.42 -9.58 -3.90
CA MET A 175 7.47 -8.12 -3.93
C MET A 175 6.08 -7.52 -4.11
N MET A 176 5.24 -8.07 -4.99
CA MET A 176 3.87 -7.60 -5.19
C MET A 176 2.99 -7.81 -3.96
N ARG A 177 3.18 -8.90 -3.22
CA ARG A 177 2.51 -9.10 -1.91
C ARG A 177 2.95 -8.07 -0.88
N GLY A 178 4.24 -7.76 -0.82
CA GLY A 178 4.75 -6.66 0.01
C GLY A 178 4.18 -5.31 -0.42
N PHE A 179 4.08 -5.09 -1.73
CA PHE A 179 3.53 -3.86 -2.27
C PHE A 179 2.06 -3.69 -1.94
N HIS A 180 1.28 -4.76 -1.91
CA HIS A 180 -0.12 -4.72 -1.49
C HIS A 180 -0.26 -4.19 -0.06
N VAL A 181 0.57 -4.66 0.88
CA VAL A 181 0.61 -4.15 2.26
C VAL A 181 0.96 -2.65 2.29
N ARG A 182 1.89 -2.23 1.44
CA ARG A 182 2.25 -0.81 1.30
C ARG A 182 1.11 0.01 0.69
N ALA A 183 0.45 -0.48 -0.34
CA ALA A 183 -0.68 0.17 -1.00
C ALA A 183 -1.86 0.38 -0.02
N ILE A 184 -2.12 -0.57 0.88
CA ILE A 184 -3.10 -0.41 1.96
C ILE A 184 -2.68 0.72 2.90
N THR A 185 -1.42 0.73 3.35
CA THR A 185 -0.89 1.77 4.25
C THR A 185 -0.96 3.15 3.61
N ILE A 186 -0.56 3.25 2.34
CA ILE A 186 -0.63 4.46 1.53
C ILE A 186 -2.07 4.95 1.42
N ASN A 187 -3.03 4.08 1.09
CA ASN A 187 -4.43 4.46 0.96
C ASN A 187 -5.02 4.99 2.28
N ARG A 188 -4.65 4.41 3.42
CA ARG A 188 -5.04 4.92 4.74
C ARG A 188 -4.49 6.32 4.99
N ALA A 189 -3.20 6.53 4.71
CA ALA A 189 -2.57 7.84 4.84
C ALA A 189 -3.22 8.89 3.93
N MET A 190 -3.46 8.55 2.66
CA MET A 190 -4.12 9.44 1.72
C MET A 190 -5.57 9.75 2.12
N GLY A 191 -6.30 8.80 2.69
CA GLY A 191 -7.63 9.05 3.27
C GLY A 191 -7.62 10.09 4.38
N TYR A 192 -6.67 9.99 5.31
CA TYR A 192 -6.46 10.98 6.39
C TYR A 192 -6.05 12.37 5.85
N ILE A 193 -5.25 12.40 4.79
CA ILE A 193 -4.88 13.66 4.13
C ILE A 193 -6.11 14.29 3.46
N SER A 194 -6.88 13.51 2.70
CA SER A 194 -8.06 13.97 1.98
C SER A 194 -9.20 14.42 2.91
N SER A 195 -9.36 13.83 4.11
CA SER A 195 -10.36 14.25 5.08
C SER A 195 -10.04 15.60 5.75
N GLY A 196 -8.84 16.15 5.52
CA GLY A 196 -8.37 17.39 6.17
C GLY A 196 -8.05 17.22 7.66
N GLU A 197 -8.09 16.00 8.18
CA GLU A 197 -7.89 15.70 9.60
C GLU A 197 -6.46 16.01 10.05
N HIS A 198 -5.50 15.97 9.11
CA HIS A 198 -4.13 16.46 9.32
C HIS A 198 -4.01 17.97 9.66
N ARG A 199 -5.10 18.73 9.60
CA ARG A 199 -5.15 20.18 9.88
C ARG A 199 -5.81 20.53 11.20
N LYS A 200 -6.42 19.55 11.89
CA LYS A 200 -7.04 19.72 13.21
C LYS A 200 -5.97 19.64 14.30
#